data_AF-A2EV53-F1
#
_entry.id   AF-A2EV53-F1
#
_cell.length_a   1.000
_cell.length_b   1.000
_cell.length_c   1.000
_cell.angle_alpha   90.00
_cell.angle_beta   90.00
_cell.angle_gamma   90.00
#
_symmetry.space_group_name_H-M   'P 1'
#
loop_
_entity.id
_entity.type
_entity.pdbx_description
1 polymer ?
#
loop_
_entity_poly.entity_id
_entity_poly.type
_entity_poly.pdbx_seq_one_letter_code
_entity_poly.pdbx_strand_id
1 'polypeptide(L)'
;MVSAGGAGSTTFSSFVQGGHGGGIKGIPGSQYIYGRSSDSLTNSIGASNVFGGISGLPSTKNSSTIINGSFGIAAGSMSPSYGSGGGGGYYGGGAGNHVGNTVGTGSGGSSFISGYKGCNAISEKYTLSNPIHTSKPEHYSGFVFANPIMKDGPTIKYIGNGQARITVLHLSILNRERVYIKK
;
A
#
# COMPACT_ATOMS: atom_id res chain seq x y z
N MET A 1 0.57 5.80 -12.53
CA MET A 1 -0.14 4.78 -11.73
C MET A 1 0.85 4.14 -10.78
N VAL A 2 0.38 3.58 -9.67
CA VAL A 2 1.17 2.84 -8.69
C VAL A 2 0.44 1.54 -8.40
N SER A 3 1.13 0.41 -8.50
CA SER A 3 0.60 -0.90 -8.12
C SER A 3 1.00 -1.24 -6.69
N ALA A 4 0.07 -1.82 -5.93
CA ALA A 4 0.37 -2.38 -4.63
C ALA A 4 1.23 -3.64 -4.74
N GLY A 5 2.18 -3.78 -3.82
CA GLY A 5 2.86 -5.03 -3.52
C GLY A 5 2.14 -5.81 -2.43
N GLY A 6 2.26 -7.14 -2.49
CA GLY A 6 2.00 -7.99 -1.34
C GLY A 6 3.09 -7.86 -0.28
N ALA A 7 2.78 -8.26 0.94
CA ALA A 7 3.72 -8.32 2.03
C ALA A 7 4.62 -9.55 1.97
N GLY A 8 5.69 -9.52 2.75
CA GLY A 8 6.50 -10.72 2.99
C GLY A 8 5.68 -11.79 3.74
N SER A 9 5.91 -13.05 3.39
CA SER A 9 5.45 -14.18 4.20
C SER A 9 6.47 -14.47 5.29
N THR A 10 6.07 -15.19 6.34
CA THR A 10 6.99 -15.62 7.40
C THR A 10 6.85 -17.12 7.62
N THR A 11 7.91 -17.74 8.13
CA THR A 11 7.90 -19.15 8.53
C THR A 11 8.42 -19.24 9.94
N PHE A 12 7.65 -19.90 10.80
CA PHE A 12 8.07 -20.21 12.17
C PHE A 12 7.97 -21.72 12.40
N SER A 13 6.83 -22.21 12.90
CA SER A 13 6.51 -23.66 12.92
C SER A 13 5.59 -24.09 11.78
N SER A 14 5.00 -23.12 11.09
CA SER A 14 4.22 -23.28 9.86
C SER A 14 4.53 -22.11 8.94
N PHE A 15 4.31 -22.30 7.65
CA PHE A 15 4.24 -21.21 6.70
C PHE A 15 3.03 -20.33 7.02
N VAL A 16 3.22 -19.01 6.97
CA VAL A 16 2.15 -18.02 7.10
C VAL A 16 2.26 -17.07 5.91
N GLN A 17 1.21 -17.09 5.08
CA GLN A 17 1.12 -16.25 3.89
C GLN A 17 0.97 -14.78 4.29
N GLY A 18 1.81 -13.92 3.71
CA GLY A 18 1.67 -12.47 3.84
C GLY A 18 0.47 -11.92 3.08
N GLY A 19 -0.05 -10.79 3.55
CA GLY A 19 -1.19 -10.11 2.93
C GLY A 19 -0.91 -9.74 1.47
N HIS A 20 -1.87 -10.02 0.60
CA HIS A 20 -1.77 -9.72 -0.83
C HIS A 20 -1.80 -8.21 -1.13
N GLY A 21 -1.24 -7.82 -2.27
CA GLY A 21 -1.35 -6.44 -2.77
C GLY A 21 -2.81 -6.06 -3.02
N GLY A 22 -3.14 -4.81 -2.70
CA GLY A 22 -4.49 -4.29 -2.78
C GLY A 22 -4.83 -3.52 -4.04
N GLY A 23 -6.13 -3.42 -4.31
CA GLY A 23 -6.67 -2.31 -5.10
C GLY A 23 -6.63 -1.01 -4.28
N ILE A 24 -7.79 -0.42 -3.98
CA ILE A 24 -7.87 0.76 -3.10
C ILE A 24 -7.40 0.43 -1.67
N LYS A 25 -7.61 -0.81 -1.23
CA LYS A 25 -7.21 -1.31 0.09
C LYS A 25 -6.30 -2.51 -0.07
N GLY A 26 -5.20 -2.49 0.68
CA GLY A 26 -4.32 -3.63 0.90
C GLY A 26 -5.02 -4.73 1.69
N ILE A 27 -4.54 -5.95 1.51
CA ILE A 27 -5.09 -7.10 2.22
C ILE A 27 -4.36 -7.29 3.56
N PRO A 28 -5.08 -7.48 4.67
CA PRO A 28 -4.47 -7.73 5.98
C PRO A 28 -3.49 -8.90 5.97
N GLY A 29 -2.50 -8.84 6.86
CA GLY A 29 -1.68 -10.00 7.17
C GLY A 29 -2.41 -10.98 8.09
N SER A 30 -1.85 -12.17 8.19
CA SER A 30 -2.29 -13.23 9.11
C SER A 30 -1.24 -13.50 10.18
N GLN A 31 -1.65 -14.22 11.22
CA GLN A 31 -0.77 -14.65 12.31
C GLN A 31 -0.78 -16.16 12.51
N TYR A 32 0.26 -16.66 13.15
CA TYR A 32 0.36 -18.04 13.61
C TYR A 32 0.87 -18.08 15.05
N ILE A 33 0.25 -18.93 15.87
CA ILE A 33 0.57 -19.12 17.29
C ILE A 33 1.05 -20.56 17.46
N TYR A 34 2.27 -20.75 17.99
CA TYR A 34 2.80 -22.05 18.33
C TYR A 34 2.47 -22.40 19.80
N GLY A 35 1.63 -23.42 20.00
CA GLY A 35 1.22 -23.85 21.34
C GLY A 35 0.38 -22.78 22.07
N ARG A 36 0.48 -22.73 23.40
CA ARG A 36 -0.15 -21.67 24.20
C ARG A 36 0.79 -20.47 24.30
N SER A 37 0.23 -19.27 24.15
CA SER A 37 0.91 -18.01 24.43
C SER A 37 0.03 -17.16 25.34
N SER A 38 0.62 -16.58 26.38
CA SER A 38 -0.01 -15.55 27.22
C SER A 38 0.04 -14.17 26.57
N ASP A 39 0.86 -14.01 25.53
CA ASP A 39 0.99 -12.78 24.76
C ASP A 39 0.02 -12.76 23.58
N SER A 40 -0.37 -11.56 23.17
CA SER A 40 -1.24 -11.36 22.01
C SER A 40 -0.56 -10.48 20.96
N LEU A 41 -0.77 -10.81 19.69
CA LEU A 41 -0.41 -9.99 18.55
C LEU A 41 -1.69 -9.62 17.81
N THR A 42 -1.82 -8.38 17.36
CA THR A 42 -2.87 -8.04 16.40
C THR A 42 -2.40 -8.36 14.98
N ASN A 43 -3.33 -8.75 14.10
CA ASN A 43 -3.02 -8.82 12.67
C ASN A 43 -2.67 -7.43 12.13
N SER A 44 -1.74 -7.38 11.17
CA SER A 44 -1.48 -6.16 10.41
C SER A 44 -2.67 -5.82 9.50
N ILE A 45 -2.99 -4.53 9.38
CA ILE A 45 -4.09 -4.02 8.56
C ILE A 45 -3.52 -3.46 7.26
N GLY A 46 -4.13 -3.78 6.13
CA GLY A 46 -3.71 -3.29 4.82
C GLY A 46 -3.80 -1.78 4.67
N ALA A 47 -2.97 -1.22 3.79
CA ALA A 47 -3.02 0.20 3.49
C ALA A 47 -4.34 0.60 2.83
N SER A 48 -4.67 1.88 2.87
CA SER A 48 -5.76 2.47 2.08
C SER A 48 -5.20 3.45 1.07
N ASN A 49 -6.06 4.10 0.31
CA ASN A 49 -5.64 5.13 -0.63
C ASN A 49 -5.20 6.45 0.06
N VAL A 50 -5.45 6.65 1.36
CA VAL A 50 -5.08 7.88 2.08
C VAL A 50 -4.24 7.65 3.34
N PHE A 51 -4.12 6.40 3.78
CA PHE A 51 -3.39 6.00 4.98
C PHE A 51 -2.56 4.77 4.71
N GLY A 52 -1.38 4.70 5.33
CA GLY A 52 -0.56 3.50 5.35
C GLY A 52 -1.20 2.38 6.16
N GLY A 53 -0.73 1.16 5.93
CA GLY A 53 -1.15 -0.01 6.67
C GLY A 53 -0.66 0.05 8.12
N ILE A 54 -1.47 -0.50 9.02
CA ILE A 54 -1.14 -0.56 10.45
C ILE A 54 -0.44 -1.88 10.71
N SER A 55 0.72 -1.82 11.35
CA SER A 55 1.51 -3.00 11.71
C SER A 55 0.88 -3.75 12.88
N GLY A 56 1.12 -5.06 12.95
CA GLY A 56 0.70 -5.89 14.07
C GLY A 56 1.31 -5.38 15.38
N LEU A 57 0.49 -5.28 16.43
CA LEU A 57 0.85 -4.73 17.73
C LEU A 57 1.04 -5.87 18.74
N PRO A 58 2.28 -6.14 19.20
CA PRO A 58 2.56 -6.99 20.35
C PRO A 58 1.94 -6.45 21.64
N SER A 59 1.42 -7.34 22.50
CA SER A 59 0.96 -7.01 23.87
C SER A 59 2.03 -6.35 24.74
N THR A 60 3.30 -6.56 24.41
CA THR A 60 4.46 -6.06 25.15
C THR A 60 4.94 -4.68 24.66
N LYS A 61 4.25 -4.07 23.71
CA LYS A 61 4.65 -2.81 23.06
C LYS A 61 3.51 -1.80 23.02
N ASN A 62 3.89 -0.54 22.92
CA ASN A 62 2.96 0.57 22.70
C ASN A 62 2.81 0.83 21.20
N SER A 63 1.63 1.27 20.77
CA SER A 63 1.37 1.61 19.35
C SER A 63 2.33 2.67 18.81
N SER A 64 2.80 3.60 19.65
CA SER A 64 3.75 4.64 19.29
C SER A 64 5.16 4.14 18.98
N THR A 65 5.51 2.91 19.38
CA THR A 65 6.83 2.33 19.10
C THR A 65 6.81 1.42 17.88
N ILE A 66 5.65 1.23 17.25
CA ILE A 66 5.52 0.42 16.04
C ILE A 66 5.64 1.31 14.80
N ILE A 67 6.40 0.84 13.82
CA ILE A 67 6.51 1.50 12.51
C ILE A 67 5.32 1.04 11.67
N ASN A 68 4.49 1.97 11.21
CA ASN A 68 3.40 1.71 10.26
C ASN A 68 3.82 2.05 8.83
N GLY A 69 3.05 1.58 7.85
CA GLY A 69 3.22 2.02 6.49
C GLY A 69 2.87 3.51 6.35
N SER A 70 3.33 4.13 5.27
CA SER A 70 3.05 5.52 4.95
C SER A 70 3.01 5.71 3.43
N PHE A 71 2.92 6.96 2.98
CA PHE A 71 2.89 7.28 1.56
C PHE A 71 4.17 6.80 0.87
N GLY A 72 4.03 5.89 -0.09
CA GLY A 72 5.15 5.31 -0.84
C GLY A 72 6.09 4.39 -0.05
N ILE A 73 5.88 4.19 1.26
CA ILE A 73 6.81 3.45 2.14
C ILE A 73 6.04 2.39 2.92
N ALA A 74 6.50 1.14 2.84
CA ALA A 74 5.96 0.05 3.65
C ALA A 74 6.67 -0.06 5.00
N ALA A 75 5.97 -0.58 6.01
CA ALA A 75 6.57 -0.83 7.32
C ALA A 75 7.57 -2.00 7.29
N GLY A 76 8.69 -1.84 8.01
CA GLY A 76 9.58 -2.93 8.37
C GLY A 76 9.14 -3.61 9.67
N SER A 77 9.43 -4.91 9.80
CA SER A 77 9.30 -5.61 11.08
C SER A 77 10.25 -5.01 12.12
N MET A 78 9.83 -4.93 13.37
CA MET A 78 10.70 -4.50 14.47
C MET A 78 11.78 -5.52 14.83
N SER A 79 11.59 -6.77 14.42
CA SER A 79 12.54 -7.86 14.65
C SER A 79 13.27 -8.21 13.37
N PRO A 80 14.61 -8.32 13.40
CA PRO A 80 15.37 -8.80 12.26
C PRO A 80 15.18 -10.30 12.00
N SER A 81 14.72 -11.05 13.01
CA SER A 81 14.64 -12.52 12.97
C SER A 81 13.24 -13.06 12.69
N TYR A 82 12.20 -12.30 13.05
CA TYR A 82 10.82 -12.79 13.01
C TYR A 82 9.83 -11.73 12.51
N GLY A 83 8.70 -12.22 12.02
CA GLY A 83 7.69 -11.41 11.33
C GLY A 83 8.06 -11.15 9.88
N SER A 84 7.37 -10.21 9.25
CA SER A 84 7.67 -9.77 7.88
C SER A 84 7.30 -8.31 7.65
N GLY A 85 7.93 -7.70 6.65
CA GLY A 85 7.61 -6.34 6.21
C GLY A 85 6.28 -6.27 5.44
N GLY A 86 5.69 -5.07 5.43
CA GLY A 86 4.50 -4.77 4.63
C GLY A 86 4.81 -4.67 3.13
N GLY A 87 3.76 -4.75 2.31
CA GLY A 87 3.87 -4.56 0.87
C GLY A 87 3.94 -3.07 0.48
N GLY A 88 4.71 -2.73 -0.55
CA GLY A 88 4.76 -1.36 -1.08
C GLY A 88 3.46 -0.94 -1.78
N GLY A 89 3.38 0.32 -2.22
CA GLY A 89 2.21 0.82 -2.95
C GLY A 89 2.12 2.34 -2.93
N TYR A 90 0.97 2.87 -3.35
CA TYR A 90 0.63 4.28 -3.19
C TYR A 90 0.70 4.67 -1.71
N TYR A 91 0.09 3.85 -0.87
CA TYR A 91 0.46 3.73 0.54
C TYR A 91 0.98 2.32 0.80
N GLY A 92 2.08 2.22 1.55
CA GLY A 92 2.64 0.94 1.95
C GLY A 92 1.87 0.29 3.09
N GLY A 93 1.88 -1.03 3.14
CA GLY A 93 1.26 -1.85 4.16
C GLY A 93 2.02 -1.86 5.49
N GLY A 94 1.38 -2.44 6.51
CA GLY A 94 1.92 -2.65 7.85
C GLY A 94 2.76 -3.93 7.93
N ALA A 95 3.63 -4.00 8.93
CA ALA A 95 4.49 -5.14 9.22
C ALA A 95 3.79 -6.15 10.14
N GLY A 96 4.22 -7.41 10.11
CA GLY A 96 3.62 -8.49 10.89
C GLY A 96 4.05 -8.56 12.35
N ASN A 97 5.31 -8.23 12.65
CA ASN A 97 5.92 -8.35 13.98
C ASN A 97 5.78 -9.76 14.63
N HIS A 98 6.22 -9.88 15.87
CA HIS A 98 6.13 -11.12 16.65
C HIS A 98 6.08 -10.82 18.16
N VAL A 99 5.59 -11.77 18.95
CA VAL A 99 5.64 -11.74 20.41
C VAL A 99 5.47 -13.16 20.97
N GLY A 100 6.32 -13.53 21.93
CA GLY A 100 6.31 -14.88 22.51
C GLY A 100 6.34 -15.96 21.42
N ASN A 101 5.32 -16.82 21.41
CA ASN A 101 5.15 -17.90 20.42
C ASN A 101 4.26 -17.51 19.23
N THR A 102 4.02 -16.22 19.02
CA THR A 102 3.12 -15.71 17.98
C THR A 102 3.92 -14.90 16.96
N VAL A 103 3.79 -15.25 15.68
CA VAL A 103 4.38 -14.51 14.55
C VAL A 103 3.26 -13.96 13.65
N GLY A 104 3.40 -12.71 13.24
CA GLY A 104 2.49 -12.08 12.30
C GLY A 104 3.18 -11.86 10.95
N THR A 105 2.36 -11.73 9.91
CA THR A 105 2.82 -11.32 8.58
C THR A 105 2.38 -9.89 8.29
N GLY A 106 3.14 -9.21 7.44
CA GLY A 106 2.77 -7.89 6.95
C GLY A 106 1.50 -7.93 6.09
N SER A 107 0.96 -6.75 5.87
CA SER A 107 -0.21 -6.51 5.03
C SER A 107 0.19 -5.87 3.70
N GLY A 108 -0.64 -6.02 2.68
CA GLY A 108 -0.40 -5.40 1.38
C GLY A 108 -0.52 -3.88 1.40
N GLY A 109 0.11 -3.24 0.42
CA GLY A 109 -0.10 -1.83 0.14
C GLY A 109 -1.37 -1.57 -0.67
N SER A 110 -1.61 -0.31 -1.02
CA SER A 110 -2.70 0.14 -1.87
C SER A 110 -2.20 0.58 -3.26
N SER A 111 -3.06 0.46 -4.25
CA SER A 111 -2.81 0.90 -5.62
C SER A 111 -3.42 2.27 -5.87
N PHE A 112 -2.89 2.97 -6.88
CA PHE A 112 -3.44 4.23 -7.36
C PHE A 112 -3.39 4.31 -8.89
N ILE A 113 -4.50 4.66 -9.52
CA ILE A 113 -4.57 4.95 -10.95
C ILE A 113 -5.30 6.28 -11.12
N SER A 114 -4.65 7.24 -11.79
CA SER A 114 -5.25 8.54 -12.06
C SER A 114 -6.54 8.37 -12.87
N GLY A 115 -7.66 8.91 -12.37
CA GLY A 115 -8.99 8.76 -12.98
C GLY A 115 -9.74 7.47 -12.61
N TYR A 116 -9.16 6.59 -11.78
CA TYR A 116 -9.90 5.41 -11.29
C TYR A 116 -10.81 5.78 -10.12
N LYS A 117 -12.09 5.39 -10.20
CA LYS A 117 -13.09 5.70 -9.18
C LYS A 117 -12.66 5.20 -7.80
N GLY A 118 -12.73 6.09 -6.80
CA GLY A 118 -12.38 5.78 -5.41
C GLY A 118 -10.89 5.97 -5.08
N CYS A 119 -10.06 6.30 -6.06
CA CYS A 119 -8.75 6.89 -5.78
C CYS A 119 -8.90 8.33 -5.30
N ASN A 120 -8.00 8.73 -4.43
CA ASN A 120 -7.79 10.07 -3.92
C ASN A 120 -6.34 10.46 -4.18
N ALA A 121 -6.13 11.37 -5.12
CA ALA A 121 -4.82 11.86 -5.48
C ALA A 121 -4.34 12.86 -4.43
N ILE A 122 -3.04 12.82 -4.18
CA ILE A 122 -2.33 13.88 -3.46
C ILE A 122 -2.36 15.18 -4.27
N SER A 123 -2.34 16.31 -3.55
CA SER A 123 -2.08 17.61 -4.15
C SER A 123 -0.62 17.72 -4.59
N GLU A 124 -0.33 18.56 -5.58
CA GLU A 124 1.05 18.97 -5.91
C GLU A 124 1.80 19.57 -4.70
N LYS A 125 1.07 20.13 -3.73
CA LYS A 125 1.62 20.70 -2.49
C LYS A 125 1.79 19.66 -1.37
N TYR A 126 1.58 18.37 -1.64
CA TYR A 126 1.68 17.33 -0.63
C TYR A 126 3.12 17.22 -0.09
N THR A 127 3.23 17.15 1.22
CA THR A 127 4.45 16.68 1.90
C THR A 127 4.05 15.68 2.98
N LEU A 128 5.02 14.91 3.49
CA LEU A 128 4.76 14.00 4.61
C LEU A 128 4.31 14.75 5.89
N SER A 129 4.78 15.98 6.10
CA SER A 129 4.39 16.83 7.23
C SER A 129 3.09 17.61 7.00
N ASN A 130 2.65 17.73 5.74
CA ASN A 130 1.41 18.40 5.34
C ASN A 130 0.66 17.52 4.32
N PRO A 131 0.08 16.40 4.77
CA PRO A 131 -0.58 15.48 3.88
C PRO A 131 -1.89 16.07 3.35
N ILE A 132 -1.88 16.50 2.08
CA ILE A 132 -3.04 17.07 1.40
C ILE A 132 -3.53 16.12 0.31
N HIS A 133 -4.75 15.63 0.48
CA HIS A 133 -5.48 14.87 -0.52
C HIS A 133 -6.55 15.74 -1.19
N THR A 134 -6.82 15.46 -2.46
CA THR A 134 -7.74 16.27 -3.29
C THR A 134 -9.19 15.82 -3.20
N SER A 135 -9.44 14.66 -2.58
CA SER A 135 -10.73 13.93 -2.62
C SER A 135 -11.19 13.60 -4.04
N LYS A 136 -10.23 13.52 -4.98
CA LYS A 136 -10.46 13.33 -6.41
C LYS A 136 -9.46 12.33 -6.98
N PRO A 137 -9.83 11.53 -8.00
CA PRO A 137 -8.94 10.51 -8.54
C PRO A 137 -7.90 11.04 -9.52
N GLU A 138 -8.03 12.29 -10.00
CA GLU A 138 -7.12 12.85 -11.00
C GLU A 138 -5.80 13.30 -10.36
N HIS A 139 -4.69 12.74 -10.85
CA HIS A 139 -3.35 13.15 -10.45
C HIS A 139 -3.07 14.60 -10.87
N TYR A 140 -2.33 15.36 -10.04
CA TYR A 140 -2.05 16.78 -10.28
C TYR A 140 -1.30 17.06 -11.59
N SER A 141 -0.70 16.05 -12.22
CA SER A 141 -0.11 16.17 -13.55
C SER A 141 -1.13 16.40 -14.68
N GLY A 142 -2.43 16.27 -14.42
CA GLY A 142 -3.50 16.38 -15.42
C GLY A 142 -3.70 15.13 -16.29
N PHE A 143 -2.72 14.22 -16.33
CA PHE A 143 -2.87 12.93 -17.02
C PHE A 143 -3.81 11.97 -16.26
N VAL A 144 -4.82 11.46 -16.96
CA VAL A 144 -5.78 10.46 -16.47
C VAL A 144 -5.80 9.25 -17.40
N PHE A 145 -6.07 8.07 -16.84
CA PHE A 145 -6.26 6.87 -17.64
C PHE A 145 -7.72 6.76 -18.06
N ALA A 146 -7.98 6.43 -19.33
CA ALA A 146 -9.32 6.11 -19.81
C ALA A 146 -9.64 4.64 -19.49
N ASN A 147 -10.83 4.39 -18.94
CA ASN A 147 -11.33 3.05 -18.59
C ASN A 147 -10.33 2.17 -17.79
N PRO A 148 -9.72 2.70 -16.71
CA PRO A 148 -8.74 1.94 -15.94
C PRO A 148 -9.39 0.77 -15.22
N ILE A 149 -8.66 -0.35 -15.14
CA ILE A 149 -9.06 -1.52 -14.35
C ILE A 149 -8.03 -1.70 -13.23
N MET A 150 -8.51 -1.79 -12.00
CA MET A 150 -7.70 -2.11 -10.82
C MET A 150 -8.15 -3.45 -10.25
N LYS A 151 -7.21 -4.32 -9.96
CA LYS A 151 -7.45 -5.67 -9.41
C LYS A 151 -6.56 -5.88 -8.20
N ASP A 152 -7.06 -6.59 -7.20
CA ASP A 152 -6.30 -6.99 -6.01
C ASP A 152 -5.70 -8.41 -6.19
N GLY A 153 -4.80 -8.77 -5.29
CA GLY A 153 -4.10 -10.05 -5.31
C GLY A 153 -4.93 -11.29 -4.89
N PRO A 154 -5.97 -11.21 -4.04
CA PRO A 154 -6.84 -12.35 -3.76
C PRO A 154 -7.73 -12.76 -4.92
N THR A 155 -7.98 -11.86 -5.89
CA THR A 155 -8.73 -12.22 -7.10
C THR A 155 -7.95 -13.26 -7.90
N ILE A 156 -8.30 -14.53 -7.72
CA ILE A 156 -7.62 -15.69 -8.31
C ILE A 156 -7.73 -15.62 -9.83
N LYS A 157 -6.59 -15.86 -10.50
CA LYS A 157 -6.42 -16.15 -11.95
C LYS A 157 -6.06 -14.95 -12.81
N TYR A 158 -4.76 -14.69 -12.91
CA TYR A 158 -4.19 -13.99 -14.07
C TYR A 158 -3.09 -14.85 -14.68
N ILE A 159 -3.31 -15.30 -15.91
CA ILE A 159 -2.30 -15.93 -16.76
C ILE A 159 -1.57 -14.77 -17.44
N GLY A 160 -0.28 -14.58 -17.16
CA GLY A 160 0.54 -13.53 -17.77
C GLY A 160 1.78 -13.17 -16.95
N ASN A 161 2.65 -12.33 -17.50
CA ASN A 161 3.97 -12.03 -16.93
C ASN A 161 3.97 -10.81 -15.99
N GLY A 162 2.81 -10.40 -15.46
CA GLY A 162 2.70 -9.25 -14.55
C GLY A 162 3.16 -7.92 -15.16
N GLN A 163 2.67 -7.56 -16.35
CA GLN A 163 3.06 -6.32 -17.04
C GLN A 163 1.95 -5.25 -17.03
N ALA A 164 2.34 -3.98 -16.91
CA ALA A 164 1.47 -2.84 -17.18
C ALA A 164 1.82 -2.24 -18.55
N ARG A 165 0.83 -2.08 -19.44
CA ARG A 165 1.00 -1.37 -20.72
C ARG A 165 0.20 -0.07 -20.69
N ILE A 166 0.90 1.04 -20.90
CA ILE A 166 0.30 2.37 -20.99
C ILE A 166 0.36 2.80 -22.46
N THR A 167 -0.76 3.25 -23.01
CA THR A 167 -0.84 3.79 -24.38
C THR A 167 -1.47 5.17 -24.33
N VAL A 168 -0.78 6.15 -24.89
CA VAL A 168 -1.29 7.52 -24.98
C VAL A 168 -2.30 7.57 -26.13
N LEU A 169 -3.58 7.80 -25.81
CA LEU A 169 -4.65 7.81 -26.81
C LEU A 169 -4.74 9.14 -27.57
N HIS A 170 -4.28 10.26 -26.98
CA HIS A 170 -4.23 11.55 -27.66
C HIS A 170 -3.20 12.48 -27.00
N LEU A 171 -2.27 13.03 -27.78
CA LEU A 171 -1.44 14.18 -27.41
C LEU A 171 -2.13 15.44 -27.96
N SER A 172 -3.08 16.00 -27.22
CA SER A 172 -3.43 17.40 -27.46
C SER A 172 -2.29 18.24 -26.89
N ILE A 173 -1.28 18.53 -27.70
CA ILE A 173 -0.31 19.57 -27.42
C ILE A 173 -1.13 20.83 -27.18
N LEU A 174 -1.22 21.29 -25.93
CA LEU A 174 -1.73 22.62 -25.65
C LEU A 174 -0.78 23.60 -26.33
N ASN A 175 -1.24 24.17 -27.43
CA ASN A 175 -0.84 25.51 -27.85
C ASN A 175 -1.02 26.43 -26.65
N ARG A 176 0.01 26.56 -25.80
CA ARG A 176 0.17 27.77 -25.00
C ARG A 176 0.49 28.86 -26.00
N GLU A 177 -0.55 29.54 -26.47
CA GLU A 177 -0.42 30.79 -27.20
C GLU A 177 0.54 31.69 -26.41
N ARG A 178 1.70 31.97 -27.02
CA ARG A 178 2.47 33.15 -26.70
C ARG A 178 1.58 34.34 -27.07
N VAL A 179 0.77 34.80 -26.13
CA VAL A 179 0.13 36.11 -26.24
C VAL A 179 1.26 37.14 -26.20
N TYR A 180 1.63 37.62 -27.38
CA TYR A 180 2.38 38.86 -27.55
C TYR A 180 1.53 39.99 -26.95
N ILE A 181 2.01 40.61 -25.87
CA ILE A 181 1.60 41.98 -25.56
C ILE A 181 2.81 42.86 -25.85
N LYS A 182 2.80 43.46 -27.05
CA LYS A 182 3.50 44.72 -27.28
C LYS A 182 2.71 45.81 -26.55
N LYS A 183 3.36 46.49 -25.61
CA LYS A 183 3.20 47.93 -25.39
C LYS A 183 4.56 48.50 -25.09
#